data_AF-A0A1H0XE47-F1
#
_entry.id   AF-A0A1H0XE47-F1
#
_cell.length_a   1.000
_cell.length_b   1.000
_cell.length_c   1.000
_cell.angle_alpha   90.00
_cell.angle_beta   90.00
_cell.angle_gamma   90.00
#
_symmetry.space_group_name_H-M   'P 1'
#
loop_
_entity.id
_entity.type
_entity.pdbx_description
1 polymer ?
#
loop_
_entity_poly.entity_id
_entity_poly.type
_entity_poly.pdbx_seq_one_letter_code
_entity_poly.pdbx_strand_id
1 'polypeptide(L)'
;MADAEENLKDYEVIASFYENVGKMLTAIFKTQQSLLGASVADCLQEIHSFASDYPPHELIDSPNALQVLDVSASMLLKDLNALKDSKLRGDTIELREILVKTIQYSLRPLIKRRVGDIPLAEAERAREKREIELLTIRARELIRQMASQVLEVERIKNTTAEVISRTDADVKSLISRVDGIESLADEKLLNIDSLYEDSLRNVIDKEEQVNQMLGHLSGRAISGDFENNAADEKGMANNLRYASVFCMFLVVLIAGYSFFESTKEGFDWGSQISRFLLMLLITVPAAYLARESERHRRQHYNYLQKSLDLKTITPFLASLPEEEQHRIKAQIAGKLFVSTEITASPLETFPINTQELILELLKKIELTSAKAAK
;
A
#
# COMPACT_ATOMS: atom_id res chain seq x y z
N MET A 1 64.31 30.86 -80.58
CA MET A 1 62.86 30.58 -80.70
C MET A 1 62.54 29.13 -80.31
N ALA A 2 63.33 28.12 -80.71
CA ALA A 2 63.12 26.71 -80.31
C ALA A 2 63.20 26.45 -78.78
N ASP A 3 64.19 27.01 -78.07
CA ASP A 3 64.33 26.79 -76.61
C ASP A 3 63.19 27.38 -75.76
N ALA A 4 62.58 28.47 -76.23
CA ALA A 4 61.46 29.11 -75.53
C ALA A 4 60.18 28.29 -75.64
N GLU A 5 60.00 27.57 -76.75
CA GLU A 5 58.86 26.70 -77.00
C GLU A 5 58.99 25.37 -76.24
N GLU A 6 60.22 24.88 -76.02
CA GLU A 6 60.48 23.67 -75.23
C GLU A 6 60.34 23.93 -73.72
N ASN A 7 60.82 25.07 -73.21
CA ASN A 7 60.63 25.45 -71.80
C ASN A 7 59.15 25.69 -71.44
N LEU A 8 58.34 26.17 -72.40
CA LEU A 8 56.90 26.33 -72.20
C LEU A 8 56.20 24.97 -72.03
N LYS A 9 56.61 23.94 -72.80
CA LYS A 9 56.08 22.57 -72.68
C LYS A 9 56.49 21.91 -71.37
N ASP A 10 57.74 22.10 -70.93
CA ASP A 10 58.23 21.57 -69.66
C ASP A 10 57.49 22.21 -68.46
N TYR A 11 57.21 23.51 -68.55
CA TYR A 11 56.41 24.25 -67.57
C TYR A 11 54.99 23.69 -67.47
N GLU A 12 54.31 23.47 -68.60
CA GLU A 12 52.96 22.92 -68.62
C GLU A 12 52.88 21.54 -67.97
N VAL A 13 53.91 20.70 -68.17
CA VAL A 13 53.97 19.36 -67.56
C VAL A 13 54.09 19.44 -66.03
N ILE A 14 54.97 20.29 -65.50
CA ILE A 14 55.17 20.44 -64.05
C ILE A 14 53.95 21.11 -63.41
N ALA A 15 53.39 22.14 -64.04
CA ALA A 15 52.19 22.82 -63.58
C ALA A 15 50.98 21.87 -63.52
N SER A 16 50.77 21.07 -64.58
CA SER A 16 49.70 20.06 -64.61
C SER A 16 49.88 19.00 -63.53
N PHE A 17 51.13 18.57 -63.27
CA PHE A 17 51.42 17.63 -62.20
C PHE A 17 51.02 18.19 -60.82
N TYR A 18 51.45 19.42 -60.49
CA TYR A 18 51.09 20.07 -59.22
C TYR A 18 49.59 20.29 -59.05
N GLU A 19 48.91 20.70 -60.11
CA GLU A 19 47.46 20.89 -60.09
C GLU A 19 46.73 19.56 -59.80
N ASN A 20 47.16 18.47 -60.44
CA ASN A 20 46.57 17.16 -60.22
C ASN A 20 46.86 16.62 -58.81
N VAL A 21 48.04 16.88 -58.24
CA VAL A 21 48.37 16.55 -56.85
C VAL A 21 47.45 17.29 -55.88
N GLY A 22 47.23 18.59 -56.10
CA GLY A 22 46.32 19.39 -55.27
C GLY A 22 44.85 18.94 -55.35
N LYS A 23 44.37 18.58 -56.55
CA LYS A 23 43.03 18.02 -56.75
C LYS A 23 42.87 16.69 -56.02
N MET A 24 43.85 15.80 -56.11
CA MET A 24 43.85 14.51 -55.44
C MET A 24 43.85 14.67 -53.91
N LEU A 25 44.67 15.57 -53.38
CA LEU A 25 44.74 15.86 -51.95
C LEU A 25 43.37 16.35 -51.43
N THR A 26 42.75 17.30 -52.15
CA THR A 26 41.42 17.83 -51.82
C THR A 26 40.35 16.74 -51.88
N ALA A 27 40.41 15.85 -52.87
CA ALA A 27 39.49 14.72 -53.01
C ALA A 27 39.61 13.72 -51.84
N ILE A 28 40.84 13.45 -51.38
CA ILE A 28 41.08 12.58 -50.21
C ILE A 28 40.51 13.21 -48.95
N PHE A 29 40.77 14.50 -48.71
CA PHE A 29 40.22 15.23 -47.55
C PHE A 29 38.69 15.25 -47.52
N LYS A 30 38.05 15.42 -48.67
CA LYS A 30 36.59 15.56 -48.76
C LYS A 30 35.86 14.21 -48.71
N THR A 31 36.42 13.18 -49.34
CA THR A 31 35.66 11.97 -49.68
C THR A 31 36.13 10.74 -48.89
N GLN A 32 37.38 10.69 -48.42
CA GLN A 32 37.97 9.47 -47.84
C GLN A 32 38.83 9.75 -46.61
N GLN A 33 38.17 10.13 -45.49
CA GLN A 33 38.84 10.45 -44.22
C GLN A 33 39.67 9.30 -43.63
N SER A 34 39.37 8.05 -43.98
CA SER A 34 40.14 6.86 -43.58
C SER A 34 41.52 6.74 -44.25
N LEU A 35 41.80 7.55 -45.28
CA LEU A 35 43.11 7.63 -45.93
C LEU A 35 43.97 8.77 -45.40
N LEU A 36 43.45 9.65 -44.52
CA LEU A 36 44.29 10.59 -43.78
C LEU A 36 45.19 9.81 -42.82
N GLY A 37 46.51 9.96 -42.99
CA GLY A 37 47.54 9.21 -42.25
C GLY A 37 48.05 7.96 -42.99
N ALA A 38 47.59 7.71 -44.22
CA ALA A 38 48.23 6.75 -45.11
C ALA A 38 49.43 7.42 -45.83
N SER A 39 50.49 6.64 -46.10
CA SER A 39 51.72 7.07 -46.79
C SER A 39 51.47 7.95 -48.03
N VAL A 40 50.40 7.66 -48.78
CA VAL A 40 50.00 8.40 -49.98
C VAL A 40 49.59 9.84 -49.67
N ALA A 41 48.84 10.06 -48.59
CA ALA A 41 48.37 11.39 -48.20
C ALA A 41 49.54 12.27 -47.73
N ASP A 42 50.47 11.68 -46.99
CA ASP A 42 51.69 12.34 -46.53
C ASP A 42 52.57 12.75 -47.73
N CYS A 43 52.78 11.85 -48.71
CA CYS A 43 53.52 12.16 -49.94
C CYS A 43 52.84 13.24 -50.80
N LEU A 44 51.50 13.24 -50.89
CA LEU A 44 50.77 14.29 -51.61
C LEU A 44 50.90 15.65 -50.92
N GLN A 45 50.87 15.69 -49.58
CA GLN A 45 51.09 16.90 -48.80
C GLN A 45 52.52 17.43 -48.95
N GLU A 46 53.51 16.55 -48.95
CA GLU A 46 54.91 16.91 -49.15
C GLU A 46 55.14 17.52 -50.53
N ILE A 47 54.60 16.92 -51.60
CA ILE A 47 54.71 17.46 -52.96
C ILE A 47 53.93 18.79 -53.09
N HIS A 48 52.79 18.92 -52.42
CA HIS A 48 52.03 20.17 -52.43
C HIS A 48 52.76 21.31 -51.70
N SER A 49 53.41 21.01 -50.57
CA SER A 49 54.30 21.97 -49.88
C SER A 49 55.48 22.34 -50.78
N PHE A 50 56.14 21.35 -51.39
CA PHE A 50 57.27 21.57 -52.30
C PHE A 50 56.87 22.43 -53.52
N ALA A 51 55.68 22.23 -54.07
CA ALA A 51 55.13 23.03 -55.17
C ALA A 51 54.88 24.50 -54.78
N SER A 52 54.66 24.77 -53.48
CA SER A 52 54.51 26.13 -52.95
C SER A 52 55.86 26.83 -52.81
N ASP A 53 56.90 26.08 -52.44
CA ASP A 53 58.26 26.59 -52.28
C ASP A 53 59.02 26.74 -53.61
N TYR A 54 58.68 25.92 -54.62
CA TYR A 54 59.32 25.91 -55.94
C TYR A 54 58.27 25.98 -57.06
N PRO A 55 57.94 27.19 -57.56
CA PRO A 55 57.00 27.34 -58.66
C PRO A 55 57.59 26.75 -59.95
N PRO A 56 56.75 26.29 -60.91
CA PRO A 56 57.21 25.51 -62.05
C PRO A 56 58.27 26.20 -62.92
N HIS A 57 58.30 27.53 -62.98
CA HIS A 57 59.29 28.30 -63.74
C HIS A 57 60.68 28.31 -63.09
N GLU A 58 60.76 28.35 -61.76
CA GLU A 58 62.04 28.26 -61.02
C GLU A 58 62.55 26.83 -60.94
N LEU A 59 61.63 25.85 -61.02
CA LEU A 59 61.98 24.44 -60.95
C LEU A 59 62.76 23.97 -62.18
N ILE A 60 62.38 24.42 -63.37
CA ILE A 60 63.04 24.02 -64.64
C ILE A 60 64.52 24.41 -64.66
N ASP A 61 64.86 25.54 -64.02
CA ASP A 61 66.22 26.08 -63.99
C ASP A 61 67.09 25.49 -62.87
N SER A 62 66.52 24.64 -61.99
CA SER A 62 67.21 24.06 -60.83
C SER A 62 67.29 22.53 -60.91
N PRO A 63 68.42 21.97 -61.37
CA PRO A 63 68.62 20.52 -61.46
C PRO A 63 68.45 19.79 -60.12
N ASN A 64 68.87 20.43 -59.02
CA ASN A 64 68.74 19.87 -57.67
C ASN A 64 67.27 19.82 -57.23
N ALA A 65 66.47 20.83 -57.56
CA ALA A 65 65.05 20.84 -57.22
C ALA A 65 64.26 19.83 -58.08
N LEU A 66 64.63 19.65 -59.35
CA LEU A 66 64.08 18.59 -60.21
C LEU A 66 64.39 17.18 -59.67
N GLN A 67 65.56 16.95 -59.08
CA GLN A 67 65.90 15.68 -58.42
C GLN A 67 65.05 15.43 -57.17
N VAL A 68 64.82 16.47 -56.36
CA VAL A 68 63.94 16.37 -55.19
C VAL A 68 62.53 16.01 -55.64
N LEU A 69 62.03 16.66 -56.70
CA LEU A 69 60.73 16.33 -57.28
C LEU A 69 60.67 14.88 -57.80
N ASP A 70 61.73 14.37 -58.42
CA ASP A 70 61.77 12.98 -58.91
C ASP A 70 61.66 11.95 -57.78
N VAL A 71 62.36 12.20 -56.67
CA VAL A 71 62.33 11.31 -55.50
C VAL A 71 60.92 11.28 -54.90
N SER A 72 60.31 12.45 -54.67
CA SER A 72 58.96 12.54 -54.12
C SER A 72 57.91 11.97 -55.09
N ALA A 73 58.02 12.26 -56.40
CA ALA A 73 57.14 11.69 -57.42
C ALA A 73 57.28 10.17 -57.55
N SER A 74 58.49 9.62 -57.33
CA SER A 74 58.74 8.18 -57.35
C SER A 74 58.15 7.47 -56.13
N MET A 75 58.24 8.09 -54.95
CA MET A 75 57.58 7.59 -53.73
C MET A 75 56.07 7.61 -53.90
N LEU A 76 55.53 8.74 -54.39
CA LEU A 76 54.11 8.86 -54.70
C LEU A 76 53.66 7.80 -55.71
N LEU A 77 54.43 7.54 -56.77
CA LEU A 77 54.10 6.52 -57.76
C LEU A 77 54.03 5.11 -57.15
N LYS A 78 54.96 4.76 -56.27
CA LYS A 78 54.96 3.46 -55.58
C LYS A 78 53.72 3.32 -54.71
N ASP A 79 53.39 4.37 -53.97
CA ASP A 79 52.27 4.39 -53.04
C ASP A 79 50.91 4.40 -53.77
N LEU A 80 50.80 5.14 -54.88
CA LEU A 80 49.63 5.12 -55.76
C LEU A 80 49.40 3.75 -56.39
N ASN A 81 50.47 3.04 -56.79
CA ASN A 81 50.35 1.67 -57.33
C ASN A 81 50.04 0.61 -56.26
N ALA A 82 50.45 0.85 -55.01
CA ALA A 82 50.16 -0.05 -53.89
C ALA A 82 48.71 0.08 -53.38
N LEU A 83 48.00 1.17 -53.73
CA LEU A 83 46.60 1.38 -53.39
C LEU A 83 45.68 0.48 -54.22
N LYS A 84 45.07 -0.51 -53.55
CA LYS A 84 44.03 -1.37 -54.15
C LYS A 84 42.76 -0.58 -54.48
N ASP A 85 42.18 -0.82 -55.65
CA ASP A 85 40.95 -0.16 -56.14
C ASP A 85 39.77 -0.26 -55.16
N SER A 86 39.71 -1.35 -54.37
CA SER A 86 38.68 -1.57 -53.37
C SER A 86 38.61 -0.50 -52.25
N LYS A 87 39.67 0.30 -52.10
CA LYS A 87 39.75 1.38 -51.10
C LYS A 87 39.48 2.77 -51.68
N LEU A 88 39.41 2.93 -52.99
CA LEU A 88 39.21 4.21 -53.68
C LEU A 88 37.75 4.33 -54.14
N ARG A 89 37.19 5.54 -54.21
CA ARG A 89 35.80 5.78 -54.65
C ARG A 89 35.72 6.93 -55.65
N GLY A 90 34.93 6.76 -56.70
CA GLY A 90 34.58 7.83 -57.66
C GLY A 90 35.82 8.49 -58.30
N ASP A 91 35.82 9.82 -58.30
CA ASP A 91 36.82 10.70 -58.93
C ASP A 91 38.27 10.43 -58.48
N THR A 92 38.48 9.83 -57.30
CA THR A 92 39.81 9.50 -56.78
C THR A 92 40.50 8.37 -57.55
N ILE A 93 39.73 7.48 -58.20
CA ILE A 93 40.27 6.42 -59.07
C ILE A 93 40.80 7.04 -60.37
N GLU A 94 40.03 7.94 -60.98
CA GLU A 94 40.40 8.62 -62.21
C GLU A 94 41.62 9.53 -62.01
N LEU A 95 41.65 10.31 -60.91
CA LEU A 95 42.78 11.15 -60.54
C LEU A 95 44.06 10.33 -60.25
N ARG A 96 43.94 9.14 -59.66
CA ARG A 96 45.09 8.22 -59.49
C ARG A 96 45.67 7.85 -60.85
N GLU A 97 44.84 7.41 -61.79
CA GLU A 97 45.32 7.00 -63.12
C GLU A 97 45.97 8.15 -63.88
N ILE A 98 45.39 9.36 -63.79
CA ILE A 98 45.96 10.57 -64.38
C ILE A 98 47.33 10.87 -63.77
N LEU A 99 47.46 10.86 -62.44
CA LEU A 99 48.73 11.12 -61.75
C LEU A 99 49.78 10.07 -62.08
N VAL A 100 49.43 8.79 -62.10
CA VAL A 100 50.34 7.70 -62.47
C VAL A 100 50.86 7.90 -63.90
N LYS A 101 49.97 8.21 -64.85
CA LYS A 101 50.35 8.47 -66.25
C LYS A 101 51.23 9.71 -66.37
N THR A 102 50.89 10.81 -65.70
CA THR A 102 51.68 12.04 -65.72
C THR A 102 53.09 11.83 -65.15
N ILE A 103 53.21 11.11 -64.04
CA ILE A 103 54.53 10.81 -63.43
C ILE A 103 55.37 9.93 -64.36
N GLN A 104 54.78 8.85 -64.89
CA GLN A 104 55.51 7.85 -65.67
C GLN A 104 55.90 8.34 -67.07
N TYR A 105 55.00 9.03 -67.77
CA TYR A 105 55.16 9.33 -69.20
C TYR A 105 55.55 10.77 -69.48
N SER A 106 55.34 11.70 -68.56
CA SER A 106 55.62 13.12 -68.80
C SER A 106 56.71 13.64 -67.88
N LEU A 107 56.58 13.45 -66.57
CA LEU A 107 57.48 14.06 -65.57
C LEU A 107 58.85 13.37 -65.52
N ARG A 108 58.90 12.04 -65.42
CA ARG A 108 60.17 11.30 -65.37
C ARG A 108 61.03 11.46 -66.63
N PRO A 109 60.47 11.40 -67.86
CA PRO A 109 61.25 11.65 -69.07
C PRO A 109 61.79 13.09 -69.16
N LEU A 110 61.06 14.08 -68.63
CA LEU A 110 61.52 15.47 -68.55
C LEU A 110 62.71 15.59 -67.59
N ILE A 111 62.59 15.03 -66.39
CA ILE A 111 63.66 15.07 -65.38
C ILE A 111 64.91 14.36 -65.91
N LYS A 112 64.75 13.18 -66.53
CA LYS A 112 65.85 12.44 -67.14
C LYS A 112 66.55 13.23 -68.25
N ARG A 113 65.81 14.03 -69.01
CA ARG A 113 66.35 14.90 -70.06
C ARG A 113 67.14 16.09 -69.50
N ARG A 114 66.72 16.65 -68.37
CA ARG A 114 67.30 17.87 -67.77
C ARG A 114 68.43 17.61 -66.78
N VAL A 115 68.44 16.47 -66.09
CA VAL A 115 69.37 16.21 -64.97
C VAL A 115 70.59 15.37 -65.38
N GLY A 116 70.49 14.50 -66.39
CA GLY A 116 71.58 13.58 -66.77
C GLY A 116 71.93 12.55 -65.67
N ASP A 117 72.66 11.48 -66.02
CA ASP A 117 73.01 10.41 -65.08
C ASP A 117 74.09 10.88 -64.07
N ILE A 118 73.76 10.97 -62.78
CA ILE A 118 74.69 11.30 -61.67
C ILE A 118 75.09 9.99 -60.94
N PRO A 119 76.36 9.79 -60.50
CA PRO A 119 76.81 8.51 -59.96
C PRO A 119 76.15 8.15 -58.62
N LEU A 120 75.53 6.97 -58.62
CA LEU A 120 74.66 6.36 -57.60
C LEU A 120 75.18 6.37 -56.14
N ALA A 121 76.50 6.46 -55.93
CA ALA A 121 77.13 6.22 -54.64
C ALA A 121 76.98 7.35 -53.59
N GLU A 122 76.86 8.62 -54.01
CA GLU A 122 76.72 9.75 -53.08
C GLU A 122 75.27 10.00 -52.68
N ALA A 123 74.32 9.69 -53.57
CA ALA A 123 72.89 9.75 -53.30
C ALA A 123 72.45 8.68 -52.30
N GLU A 124 73.04 7.48 -52.33
CA GLU A 124 72.71 6.37 -51.42
C GLU A 124 73.15 6.67 -49.98
N ARG A 125 74.37 7.20 -49.76
CA ARG A 125 74.85 7.57 -48.41
C ARG A 125 74.05 8.70 -47.78
N ALA A 126 73.62 9.68 -48.58
CA ALA A 126 72.76 10.76 -48.11
C ALA A 126 71.34 10.28 -47.75
N ARG A 127 70.82 9.27 -48.46
CA ARG A 127 69.54 8.61 -48.14
C ARG A 127 69.60 7.85 -46.83
N GLU A 128 70.63 7.03 -46.65
CA GLU A 128 70.79 6.18 -45.46
C GLU A 128 70.96 7.00 -44.17
N LYS A 129 71.73 8.10 -44.24
CA LYS A 129 71.89 9.03 -43.11
C LYS A 129 70.59 9.73 -42.72
N ARG A 130 69.79 10.17 -43.72
CA ARG A 130 68.48 10.79 -43.47
C ARG A 130 67.47 9.80 -42.88
N GLU A 131 67.52 8.55 -43.31
CA GLU A 131 66.65 7.49 -42.78
C GLU A 131 66.94 7.18 -41.31
N ILE A 132 68.23 7.12 -40.92
CA ILE A 132 68.64 6.95 -39.52
C ILE A 132 68.18 8.14 -38.66
N GLU A 133 68.35 9.36 -39.15
CA GLU A 133 67.95 10.57 -38.42
C GLU A 133 66.42 10.62 -38.21
N LEU A 134 65.65 10.27 -39.25
CA LEU A 134 64.19 10.20 -39.19
C LEU A 134 63.69 9.07 -38.26
N LEU A 135 64.37 7.91 -38.27
CA LEU A 135 64.10 6.82 -37.33
C LEU A 135 64.38 7.23 -35.88
N THR A 136 65.45 7.98 -35.61
CA THR A 136 65.73 8.47 -34.26
C THR A 136 64.71 9.50 -33.76
N ILE A 137 64.19 10.35 -34.64
CA ILE A 137 63.10 11.28 -34.30
C ILE A 137 61.82 10.50 -33.99
N ARG A 138 61.43 9.52 -34.84
CA ARG A 138 60.28 8.65 -34.57
C ARG A 138 60.42 7.87 -33.26
N ALA A 139 61.61 7.35 -32.97
CA ALA A 139 61.88 6.63 -31.73
C ALA A 139 61.71 7.53 -30.48
N ARG A 140 62.18 8.78 -30.53
CA ARG A 140 61.97 9.74 -29.43
C ARG A 140 60.49 10.07 -29.24
N GLU A 141 59.76 10.27 -30.32
CA GLU A 141 58.33 10.57 -30.25
C GLU A 141 57.54 9.40 -29.64
N LEU A 142 57.85 8.16 -30.05
CA LEU A 142 57.29 6.94 -29.46
C LEU A 142 57.60 6.82 -27.97
N ILE A 143 58.85 7.07 -27.55
CA ILE A 143 59.23 7.07 -26.13
C ILE A 143 58.43 8.11 -25.35
N ARG A 144 58.22 9.30 -25.93
CA ARG A 144 57.44 10.38 -25.31
C ARG A 144 55.97 10.00 -25.15
N GLN A 145 55.38 9.39 -26.16
CA GLN A 145 54.00 8.87 -26.10
C GLN A 145 53.86 7.74 -25.07
N MET A 146 54.81 6.81 -25.03
CA MET A 146 54.81 5.73 -24.02
C MET A 146 54.93 6.30 -22.61
N ALA A 147 55.80 7.29 -22.38
CA ALA A 147 55.95 7.93 -21.07
C ALA A 147 54.64 8.62 -20.62
N SER A 148 53.94 9.31 -21.52
CA SER A 148 52.63 9.89 -21.20
C SER A 148 51.58 8.83 -20.89
N GLN A 149 51.55 7.72 -21.63
CA GLN A 149 50.61 6.63 -21.36
C GLN A 149 50.88 5.95 -20.01
N VAL A 150 52.15 5.76 -19.64
CA VAL A 150 52.51 5.20 -18.33
C VAL A 150 52.03 6.10 -17.19
N LEU A 151 52.17 7.42 -17.32
CA LEU A 151 51.67 8.38 -16.34
C LEU A 151 50.14 8.34 -16.23
N GLU A 152 49.40 8.18 -17.33
CA GLU A 152 47.96 8.00 -17.28
C GLU A 152 47.55 6.70 -16.59
N VAL A 153 48.25 5.60 -16.87
CA VAL A 153 48.00 4.31 -16.21
C VAL A 153 48.22 4.42 -14.69
N GLU A 154 49.29 5.09 -14.24
CA GLU A 154 49.55 5.32 -12.82
C GLU A 154 48.44 6.17 -12.17
N ARG A 155 47.97 7.20 -12.87
CA ARG A 155 46.87 8.04 -12.41
C ARG A 155 45.58 7.24 -12.30
N ILE A 156 45.24 6.45 -13.32
CA ILE A 156 44.06 5.59 -13.34
C ILE A 156 44.12 4.61 -12.17
N LYS A 157 45.27 3.96 -11.95
CA LYS A 157 45.50 3.02 -10.84
C LYS A 157 45.27 3.67 -9.47
N ASN A 158 45.81 4.87 -9.24
CA ASN A 158 45.61 5.57 -7.97
C ASN A 158 44.14 5.97 -7.77
N THR A 159 43.49 6.43 -8.84
CA THR A 159 42.06 6.80 -8.79
C THR A 159 41.18 5.58 -8.53
N THR A 160 41.49 4.43 -9.14
CA THR A 160 40.77 3.17 -8.89
C THR A 160 40.98 2.67 -7.47
N ALA A 161 42.20 2.76 -6.93
CA ALA A 161 42.48 2.40 -5.54
C ALA A 161 41.69 3.28 -4.54
N GLU A 162 41.61 4.59 -4.80
CA GLU A 162 40.81 5.49 -3.96
C GLU A 162 39.31 5.17 -4.03
N VAL A 163 38.78 4.93 -5.24
CA VAL A 163 37.38 4.54 -5.43
C VAL A 163 37.08 3.23 -4.69
N ILE A 164 37.95 2.22 -4.81
CA ILE A 164 37.80 0.94 -4.12
C ILE A 164 37.74 1.15 -2.60
N SER A 165 38.66 1.95 -2.05
CA SER A 165 38.68 2.22 -0.60
C SER A 165 37.44 2.96 -0.12
N ARG A 166 36.90 3.89 -0.92
CA ARG A 166 35.64 4.58 -0.59
C ARG A 166 34.45 3.63 -0.67
N THR A 167 34.36 2.81 -1.71
CA THR A 167 33.29 1.82 -1.83
C THR A 167 33.32 0.79 -0.71
N ASP A 168 34.50 0.35 -0.25
CA ASP A 168 34.59 -0.55 0.91
C ASP A 168 34.10 0.10 2.21
N ALA A 169 34.44 1.38 2.41
CA ALA A 169 33.95 2.13 3.56
C ALA A 169 32.42 2.31 3.52
N ASP A 170 31.87 2.63 2.34
CA ASP A 170 30.44 2.77 2.13
C ASP A 170 29.72 1.44 2.34
N VAL A 171 30.23 0.34 1.78
CA VAL A 171 29.69 -1.02 1.96
C VAL A 171 29.68 -1.39 3.44
N LYS A 172 30.76 -1.10 4.18
CA LYS A 172 30.82 -1.36 5.62
C LYS A 172 29.80 -0.53 6.40
N SER A 173 29.60 0.73 6.01
CA SER A 173 28.57 1.59 6.61
C SER A 173 27.16 1.07 6.31
N LEU A 174 26.91 0.59 5.08
CA LEU A 174 25.64 0.01 4.67
C LEU A 174 25.34 -1.27 5.46
N ILE A 175 26.31 -2.17 5.63
CA ILE A 175 26.17 -3.37 6.47
C ILE A 175 25.78 -2.98 7.89
N SER A 176 26.48 -2.01 8.51
CA SER A 176 26.14 -1.57 9.87
C SER A 176 24.72 -0.98 10.00
N ARG A 177 24.22 -0.32 8.94
CA ARG A 177 22.85 0.21 8.89
C ARG A 177 21.82 -0.89 8.71
N VAL A 178 22.12 -1.91 7.91
CA VAL A 178 21.27 -3.09 7.74
C VAL A 178 21.15 -3.85 9.05
N ASP A 179 22.28 -4.12 9.73
CA ASP A 179 22.29 -4.78 11.05
C ASP A 179 21.47 -3.97 12.08
N GLY A 180 21.58 -2.65 12.06
CA GLY A 180 20.79 -1.78 12.92
C GLY A 180 19.29 -1.81 12.62
N ILE A 181 18.91 -1.91 11.36
CA ILE A 181 17.50 -2.06 10.94
C ILE A 181 16.96 -3.42 11.34
N GLU A 182 17.74 -4.50 11.15
CA GLU A 182 17.35 -5.86 11.54
C GLU A 182 17.13 -5.96 13.05
N SER A 183 18.05 -5.43 13.84
CA SER A 183 17.89 -5.36 15.31
C SER A 183 16.66 -4.55 15.74
N LEU A 184 16.36 -3.43 15.08
CA LEU A 184 15.17 -2.63 15.37
C LEU A 184 13.89 -3.35 14.95
N ALA A 185 13.92 -4.07 13.83
CA ALA A 185 12.77 -4.86 13.37
C ALA A 185 12.46 -5.98 14.37
N ASP A 186 13.47 -6.71 14.84
CA ASP A 186 13.32 -7.76 15.84
C ASP A 186 12.79 -7.21 17.17
N GLU A 187 13.32 -6.08 17.64
CA GLU A 187 12.82 -5.42 18.86
C GLU A 187 11.34 -5.00 18.71
N LYS A 188 10.95 -4.50 17.52
CA LYS A 188 9.55 -4.12 17.26
C LYS A 188 8.65 -5.33 17.13
N LEU A 189 9.10 -6.43 16.54
CA LEU A 189 8.34 -7.67 16.46
C LEU A 189 8.09 -8.26 17.85
N LEU A 190 9.11 -8.32 18.71
CA LEU A 190 8.96 -8.77 20.11
C LEU A 190 8.01 -7.88 20.91
N ASN A 191 8.06 -6.56 20.72
CA ASN A 191 7.12 -5.63 21.35
C ASN A 191 5.69 -5.80 20.81
N ILE A 192 5.52 -6.08 19.53
CA ILE A 192 4.19 -6.34 18.94
C ILE A 192 3.62 -7.65 19.48
N ASP A 193 4.42 -8.71 19.55
CA ASP A 193 3.98 -10.01 20.05
C ASP A 193 3.54 -9.91 21.52
N SER A 194 4.34 -9.24 22.36
CA SER A 194 3.97 -9.01 23.76
C SER A 194 2.71 -8.15 23.91
N LEU A 195 2.58 -7.06 23.15
CA LEU A 195 1.37 -6.23 23.15
C LEU A 195 0.14 -7.00 22.64
N TYR A 196 0.33 -7.89 21.67
CA TYR A 196 -0.74 -8.72 21.13
C TYR A 196 -1.20 -9.75 22.16
N GLU A 197 -0.28 -10.46 22.80
CA GLU A 197 -0.58 -11.42 23.87
C GLU A 197 -1.25 -10.74 25.07
N ASP A 198 -0.75 -9.58 25.51
CA ASP A 198 -1.37 -8.81 26.60
C ASP A 198 -2.77 -8.30 26.20
N SER A 199 -2.94 -7.84 24.96
CA SER A 199 -4.25 -7.40 24.48
C SER A 199 -5.23 -8.57 24.39
N LEU A 200 -4.80 -9.71 23.89
CA LEU A 200 -5.61 -10.92 23.81
C LEU A 200 -6.03 -11.38 25.21
N ARG A 201 -5.09 -11.40 26.16
CA ARG A 201 -5.35 -11.72 27.55
C ARG A 201 -6.36 -10.76 28.19
N ASN A 202 -6.18 -9.45 27.98
CA ASN A 202 -7.11 -8.44 28.47
C ASN A 202 -8.52 -8.59 27.89
N VAL A 203 -8.64 -8.97 26.62
CA VAL A 203 -9.94 -9.22 25.97
C VAL A 203 -10.61 -10.45 26.59
N ILE A 204 -9.89 -11.56 26.74
CA ILE A 204 -10.38 -12.80 27.35
C ILE A 204 -10.81 -12.54 28.81
N ASP A 205 -9.98 -11.85 29.59
CA ASP A 205 -10.28 -11.53 30.99
C ASP A 205 -11.51 -10.61 31.11
N LYS A 206 -11.70 -9.67 30.17
CA LYS A 206 -12.89 -8.83 30.11
C LYS A 206 -14.14 -9.59 29.68
N GLU A 207 -14.02 -10.51 28.73
CA GLU A 207 -15.11 -11.39 28.32
C GLU A 207 -15.59 -12.24 29.50
N GLU A 208 -14.66 -12.84 30.24
CA GLU A 208 -14.94 -13.58 31.48
C GLU A 208 -15.65 -12.70 32.51
N GLN A 209 -15.14 -11.49 32.77
CA GLN A 209 -15.77 -10.54 33.69
C GLN A 209 -17.17 -10.12 33.26
N VAL A 210 -17.38 -9.86 31.96
CA VAL A 210 -18.70 -9.53 31.41
C VAL A 210 -19.66 -10.71 31.56
N ASN A 211 -19.21 -11.92 31.24
CA ASN A 211 -20.03 -13.14 31.39
C ASN A 211 -20.40 -13.41 32.85
N GLN A 212 -19.46 -13.25 33.78
CA GLN A 212 -19.72 -13.37 35.22
C GLN A 212 -20.69 -12.27 35.71
N MET A 213 -20.47 -11.02 35.29
CA MET A 213 -21.32 -9.89 35.66
C MET A 213 -22.74 -10.05 35.10
N LEU A 214 -22.89 -10.43 33.83
CA LEU A 214 -24.18 -10.69 33.20
C LEU A 214 -24.89 -11.88 33.88
N GLY A 215 -24.17 -12.97 34.14
CA GLY A 215 -24.70 -14.14 34.84
C GLY A 215 -25.19 -13.83 36.26
N HIS A 216 -24.43 -13.02 37.01
CA HIS A 216 -24.78 -12.65 38.38
C HIS A 216 -25.83 -11.54 38.48
N LEU A 217 -25.83 -10.56 37.56
CA LEU A 217 -26.76 -9.43 37.58
C LEU A 217 -28.11 -9.76 36.95
N SER A 218 -28.13 -10.42 35.78
CA SER A 218 -29.41 -10.70 35.11
C SER A 218 -30.28 -11.67 35.93
N GLY A 219 -29.67 -12.67 36.57
CA GLY A 219 -30.39 -13.60 37.46
C GLY A 219 -30.91 -12.92 38.73
N ARG A 220 -30.11 -12.05 39.38
CA ARG A 220 -30.53 -11.34 40.59
C ARG A 220 -31.52 -10.21 40.32
N ALA A 221 -31.36 -9.47 39.23
CA ALA A 221 -32.26 -8.37 38.88
C ALA A 221 -33.68 -8.88 38.61
N ILE A 222 -33.82 -9.88 37.72
CA ILE A 222 -35.15 -10.41 37.37
C ILE A 222 -35.80 -11.11 38.57
N SER A 223 -35.05 -11.93 39.31
CA SER A 223 -35.62 -12.61 40.49
C SER A 223 -35.92 -11.66 41.66
N GLY A 224 -35.12 -10.59 41.80
CA GLY A 224 -35.33 -9.52 42.78
C GLY A 224 -36.58 -8.71 42.50
N ASP A 225 -36.86 -8.38 41.23
CA ASP A 225 -38.09 -7.66 40.86
C ASP A 225 -39.34 -8.48 41.21
N PHE A 226 -39.35 -9.79 40.95
CA PHE A 226 -40.46 -10.66 41.35
C PHE A 226 -40.59 -10.79 42.87
N GLU A 227 -39.49 -10.80 43.62
CA GLU A 227 -39.50 -10.83 45.08
C GLU A 227 -40.06 -9.54 45.68
N ASN A 228 -39.66 -8.39 45.15
CA ASN A 228 -40.17 -7.08 45.55
C ASN A 228 -41.68 -6.97 45.27
N ASN A 229 -42.11 -7.33 44.05
CA ASN A 229 -43.52 -7.35 43.71
C ASN A 229 -44.32 -8.30 44.61
N ALA A 230 -43.78 -9.47 44.96
CA ALA A 230 -44.42 -10.36 45.92
C ALA A 230 -44.57 -9.70 47.30
N ALA A 231 -43.52 -9.03 47.80
CA ALA A 231 -43.56 -8.34 49.09
C ALA A 231 -44.62 -7.23 49.13
N ASP A 232 -44.73 -6.44 48.07
CA ASP A 232 -45.73 -5.38 47.94
C ASP A 232 -47.15 -5.95 47.93
N GLU A 233 -47.40 -7.00 47.14
CA GLU A 233 -48.68 -7.71 47.07
C GLU A 233 -49.09 -8.32 48.42
N LYS A 234 -48.12 -8.88 49.17
CA LYS A 234 -48.35 -9.37 50.54
C LYS A 234 -48.73 -8.24 51.50
N GLY A 235 -48.08 -7.08 51.36
CA GLY A 235 -48.39 -5.87 52.14
C GLY A 235 -49.83 -5.41 51.88
N MET A 236 -50.21 -5.27 50.61
CA MET A 236 -51.57 -4.89 50.22
C MET A 236 -52.63 -5.89 50.68
N ALA A 237 -52.37 -7.20 50.51
CA ALA A 237 -53.27 -8.25 50.99
C ALA A 237 -53.53 -8.15 52.50
N ASN A 238 -52.48 -7.92 53.30
CA ASN A 238 -52.60 -7.77 54.74
C ASN A 238 -53.39 -6.51 55.13
N ASN A 239 -53.11 -5.37 54.47
CA ASN A 239 -53.82 -4.12 54.73
C ASN A 239 -55.32 -4.26 54.45
N LEU A 240 -55.69 -4.87 53.32
CA LEU A 240 -57.09 -5.13 52.95
C LEU A 240 -57.77 -6.11 53.92
N ARG A 241 -57.03 -7.10 54.41
CA ARG A 241 -57.54 -8.03 55.43
C ARG A 241 -57.85 -7.30 56.73
N TYR A 242 -56.95 -6.44 57.20
CA TYR A 242 -57.19 -5.64 58.40
C TYR A 242 -58.38 -4.70 58.22
N ALA A 243 -58.52 -4.06 57.06
CA ALA A 243 -59.68 -3.23 56.74
C ALA A 243 -61.00 -4.03 56.74
N SER A 244 -61.01 -5.23 56.16
CA SER A 244 -62.18 -6.11 56.16
C SER A 244 -62.57 -6.56 57.59
N VAL A 245 -61.58 -6.99 58.39
CA VAL A 245 -61.80 -7.39 59.79
C VAL A 245 -62.33 -6.21 60.61
N PHE A 246 -61.82 -4.99 60.37
CA PHE A 246 -62.33 -3.79 61.03
C PHE A 246 -63.81 -3.54 60.69
N CYS A 247 -64.22 -3.67 59.43
CA CYS A 247 -65.64 -3.57 59.05
C CYS A 247 -66.50 -4.66 59.71
N MET A 248 -66.03 -5.91 59.75
CA MET A 248 -66.73 -7.00 60.44
C MET A 248 -66.86 -6.73 61.94
N PHE A 249 -65.82 -6.17 62.56
CA PHE A 249 -65.85 -5.78 63.97
C PHE A 249 -66.89 -4.68 64.24
N LEU A 250 -67.01 -3.68 63.36
CA LEU A 250 -68.05 -2.66 63.45
C LEU A 250 -69.46 -3.27 63.39
N VAL A 251 -69.70 -4.23 62.48
CA VAL A 251 -70.99 -4.93 62.40
C VAL A 251 -71.33 -5.63 63.73
N VAL A 252 -70.34 -6.31 64.33
CA VAL A 252 -70.51 -6.97 65.64
C VAL A 252 -70.81 -5.96 66.75
N LEU A 253 -70.12 -4.81 66.77
CA LEU A 253 -70.39 -3.74 67.73
C LEU A 253 -71.81 -3.17 67.60
N ILE A 254 -72.25 -2.90 66.37
CA ILE A 254 -73.61 -2.39 66.10
C ILE A 254 -74.66 -3.40 66.53
N ALA A 255 -74.47 -4.69 66.20
CA ALA A 255 -75.37 -5.75 66.62
C ALA A 255 -75.42 -5.90 68.15
N GLY A 256 -74.27 -5.88 68.82
CA GLY A 256 -74.17 -5.98 70.28
C GLY A 256 -74.80 -4.77 71.00
N TYR A 257 -74.55 -3.56 70.51
CA TYR A 257 -75.19 -2.35 71.01
C TYR A 257 -76.71 -2.41 70.84
N SER A 258 -77.20 -2.86 69.67
CA SER A 258 -78.63 -3.01 69.42
C SER A 258 -79.29 -3.97 70.41
N PHE A 259 -78.63 -5.10 70.70
CA PHE A 259 -79.14 -6.10 71.63
C PHE A 259 -79.20 -5.57 73.08
N PHE A 260 -78.20 -4.80 73.50
CA PHE A 260 -78.16 -4.19 74.84
C PHE A 260 -79.27 -3.14 75.02
N GLU A 261 -79.50 -2.30 74.02
CA GLU A 261 -80.55 -1.28 74.06
C GLU A 261 -81.95 -1.90 74.11
N SER A 262 -82.20 -2.94 73.31
CA SER A 262 -83.47 -3.68 73.32
C SER A 262 -83.79 -4.39 74.64
N THR A 263 -82.82 -4.53 75.54
CA THR A 263 -83.05 -5.07 76.90
C THR A 263 -83.55 -3.98 77.88
N LYS A 264 -83.26 -2.70 77.61
CA LYS A 264 -83.58 -1.57 78.50
C LYS A 264 -84.81 -0.80 78.06
N GLU A 265 -84.93 -0.56 76.76
CA GLU A 265 -86.04 0.14 76.12
C GLU A 265 -86.78 -0.90 75.28
N GLY A 266 -88.10 -0.97 75.41
CA GLY A 266 -88.91 -2.00 74.75
C GLY A 266 -88.64 -2.13 73.25
N PHE A 267 -88.97 -3.29 72.67
CA PHE A 267 -88.63 -3.61 71.29
C PHE A 267 -89.34 -2.69 70.28
N ASP A 268 -88.61 -1.73 69.69
CA ASP A 268 -89.08 -0.87 68.61
C ASP A 268 -88.64 -1.40 67.24
N TRP A 269 -89.62 -1.76 66.39
CA TRP A 269 -89.38 -2.28 65.04
C TRP A 269 -88.69 -1.27 64.11
N GLY A 270 -88.90 0.03 64.30
CA GLY A 270 -88.34 1.07 63.43
C GLY A 270 -86.82 1.18 63.56
N SER A 271 -86.31 1.24 64.79
CA SER A 271 -84.88 1.29 65.09
C SER A 271 -84.13 0.01 64.69
N GLN A 272 -84.76 -1.17 64.74
CA GLN A 272 -84.11 -2.42 64.34
C GLN A 272 -83.89 -2.52 62.82
N ILE A 273 -84.85 -2.05 62.02
CA ILE A 273 -84.74 -2.09 60.56
C ILE A 273 -83.62 -1.17 60.05
N SER A 274 -83.46 0.02 60.65
CA SER A 274 -82.42 0.98 60.24
C SER A 274 -81.02 0.47 60.59
N ARG A 275 -80.86 -0.17 61.76
CA ARG A 275 -79.61 -0.83 62.16
C ARG A 275 -79.28 -2.03 61.28
N PHE A 276 -80.27 -2.82 60.89
CA PHE A 276 -80.09 -3.91 59.94
C PHE A 276 -79.62 -3.41 58.56
N LEU A 277 -80.24 -2.35 58.05
CA LEU A 277 -79.83 -1.74 56.78
C LEU A 277 -78.38 -1.20 56.85
N LEU A 278 -78.01 -0.61 57.98
CA LEU A 278 -76.65 -0.13 58.23
C LEU A 278 -75.63 -1.28 58.32
N MET A 279 -75.98 -2.39 58.97
CA MET A 279 -75.14 -3.60 58.97
C MET A 279 -74.95 -4.16 57.56
N LEU A 280 -76.01 -4.19 56.75
CA LEU A 280 -75.93 -4.63 55.35
C LEU A 280 -75.01 -3.71 54.53
N LEU A 281 -75.13 -2.39 54.71
CA LEU A 281 -74.28 -1.40 54.04
C LEU A 281 -72.79 -1.57 54.36
N ILE A 282 -72.44 -1.97 55.60
CA ILE A 282 -71.04 -2.22 56.00
C ILE A 282 -70.56 -3.61 55.57
N THR A 283 -71.46 -4.59 55.47
CA THR A 283 -71.11 -5.98 55.10
C THR A 283 -70.63 -6.08 53.65
N VAL A 284 -71.22 -5.33 52.72
CA VAL A 284 -70.82 -5.32 51.30
C VAL A 284 -69.35 -4.91 51.09
N PRO A 285 -68.88 -3.74 51.57
CA PRO A 285 -67.48 -3.37 51.46
C PRO A 285 -66.56 -4.30 52.26
N ALA A 286 -67.00 -4.85 53.40
CA ALA A 286 -66.21 -5.83 54.14
C ALA A 286 -65.92 -7.10 53.32
N ALA A 287 -66.94 -7.61 52.62
CA ALA A 287 -66.82 -8.78 51.76
C ALA A 287 -65.96 -8.50 50.51
N TYR A 288 -66.09 -7.30 49.93
CA TYR A 288 -65.24 -6.89 48.80
C TYR A 288 -63.76 -6.79 49.22
N LEU A 289 -63.46 -6.14 50.35
CA LEU A 289 -62.10 -6.03 50.88
C LEU A 289 -61.48 -7.40 51.21
N ALA A 290 -62.28 -8.33 51.74
CA ALA A 290 -61.83 -9.71 51.97
C ALA A 290 -61.48 -10.42 50.66
N ARG A 291 -62.29 -10.24 49.61
CA ARG A 291 -62.07 -10.86 48.31
C ARG A 291 -60.86 -10.29 47.59
N GLU A 292 -60.69 -8.97 47.63
CA GLU A 292 -59.52 -8.32 47.02
C GLU A 292 -58.24 -8.68 47.77
N SER A 293 -58.29 -8.83 49.11
CA SER A 293 -57.19 -9.37 49.90
C SER A 293 -56.76 -10.77 49.44
N GLU A 294 -57.72 -11.65 49.14
CA GLU A 294 -57.44 -12.99 48.63
C GLU A 294 -56.78 -12.94 47.24
N ARG A 295 -57.24 -12.04 46.37
CA ARG A 295 -56.66 -11.83 45.04
C ARG A 295 -55.18 -11.42 45.12
N HIS A 296 -54.86 -10.41 45.91
CA HIS A 296 -53.48 -9.98 46.15
C HIS A 296 -52.65 -11.11 46.77
N ARG A 297 -53.24 -11.96 47.62
CA ARG A 297 -52.54 -13.14 48.17
C ARG A 297 -52.17 -14.16 47.09
N ARG A 298 -53.06 -14.43 46.14
CA ARG A 298 -52.78 -15.31 44.99
C ARG A 298 -51.67 -14.74 44.12
N GLN A 299 -51.70 -13.42 43.86
CA GLN A 299 -50.64 -12.74 43.11
C GLN A 299 -49.29 -12.80 43.83
N HIS A 300 -49.26 -12.58 45.15
CA HIS A 300 -48.06 -12.79 45.98
C HIS A 300 -47.50 -14.21 45.82
N TYR A 301 -48.33 -15.26 45.90
CA TYR A 301 -47.84 -16.63 45.72
C TYR A 301 -47.27 -16.87 44.32
N ASN A 302 -47.93 -16.33 43.29
CA ASN A 302 -47.45 -16.47 41.91
C ASN A 302 -46.09 -15.77 41.70
N TYR A 303 -45.93 -14.54 42.20
CA TYR A 303 -44.66 -13.81 42.09
C TYR A 303 -43.56 -14.42 42.95
N LEU A 304 -43.88 -14.86 44.17
CA LEU A 304 -42.93 -15.54 45.04
C LEU A 304 -42.45 -16.86 44.41
N GLN A 305 -43.36 -17.66 43.85
CA GLN A 305 -43.00 -18.89 43.15
C GLN A 305 -42.10 -18.59 41.95
N LYS A 306 -42.43 -17.60 41.12
CA LYS A 306 -41.58 -17.18 39.99
C LYS A 306 -40.19 -16.74 40.44
N SER A 307 -40.09 -15.96 41.54
CA SER A 307 -38.80 -15.55 42.09
C SER A 307 -37.98 -16.76 42.54
N LEU A 308 -38.59 -17.71 43.26
CA LEU A 308 -37.94 -18.94 43.71
C LEU A 308 -37.50 -19.82 42.53
N ASP A 309 -38.37 -20.01 41.53
CA ASP A 309 -38.05 -20.77 40.32
C ASP A 309 -36.84 -20.14 39.60
N LEU A 310 -36.84 -18.82 39.41
CA LEU A 310 -35.72 -18.12 38.76
C LEU A 310 -34.42 -18.18 39.58
N LYS A 311 -34.49 -18.10 40.91
CA LYS A 311 -33.33 -18.25 41.79
C LYS A 311 -32.76 -19.68 41.78
N THR A 312 -33.61 -20.68 41.62
CA THR A 312 -33.23 -22.10 41.68
C THR A 312 -32.83 -22.69 40.32
N ILE A 313 -33.27 -22.08 39.20
CA ILE A 313 -32.89 -22.50 37.85
C ILE A 313 -31.37 -22.49 37.64
N THR A 314 -30.65 -21.44 38.05
CA THR A 314 -29.20 -21.34 37.80
C THR A 314 -28.39 -22.43 38.52
N PRO A 315 -28.56 -22.69 39.83
CA PRO A 315 -27.92 -23.81 40.50
C PRO A 315 -28.28 -25.17 39.91
N PHE A 316 -29.55 -25.36 39.50
CA PHE A 316 -29.99 -26.62 38.91
C PHE A 316 -29.37 -26.86 37.53
N LEU A 317 -29.33 -25.84 36.68
CA LEU A 317 -28.68 -25.90 35.36
C LEU A 317 -27.18 -26.15 35.47
N ALA A 318 -26.50 -25.57 36.45
CA ALA A 318 -25.06 -25.75 36.63
C ALA A 318 -24.64 -27.21 36.89
N SER A 319 -25.57 -28.08 37.32
CA SER A 319 -25.32 -29.50 37.56
C SER A 319 -25.43 -30.39 36.30
N LEU A 320 -25.92 -29.85 35.19
CA LEU A 320 -26.18 -30.59 33.95
C LEU A 320 -25.03 -30.45 32.94
N PRO A 321 -24.88 -31.39 31.99
CA PRO A 321 -23.95 -31.26 30.87
C PRO A 321 -24.24 -30.00 30.02
N GLU A 322 -23.20 -29.38 29.47
CA GLU A 322 -23.28 -28.09 28.79
C GLU A 322 -24.29 -28.07 27.62
N GLU A 323 -24.36 -29.15 26.85
CA GLU A 323 -25.32 -29.32 25.75
C GLU A 323 -26.78 -29.26 26.25
N GLU A 324 -27.09 -29.89 27.38
CA GLU A 324 -28.43 -29.84 27.98
C GLU A 324 -28.74 -28.47 28.59
N GLN A 325 -27.72 -27.78 29.15
CA GLN A 325 -27.89 -26.43 29.66
C GLN A 325 -28.34 -25.46 28.57
N HIS A 326 -27.71 -25.49 27.39
CA HIS A 326 -28.08 -24.61 26.28
C HIS A 326 -29.49 -24.90 25.78
N ARG A 327 -29.86 -26.18 25.65
CA ARG A 327 -31.21 -26.59 25.25
C ARG A 327 -32.28 -26.09 26.22
N ILE A 328 -32.06 -26.24 27.53
CA ILE A 328 -33.01 -25.82 28.55
C ILE A 328 -33.06 -24.28 28.65
N LYS A 329 -31.93 -23.58 28.58
CA LYS A 329 -31.87 -22.10 28.52
C LYS A 329 -32.68 -21.57 27.35
N ALA A 330 -32.58 -22.18 26.16
CA ALA A 330 -33.37 -21.79 24.99
C ALA A 330 -34.89 -21.99 25.20
N GLN A 331 -35.30 -23.12 25.80
CA GLN A 331 -36.70 -23.38 26.12
C GLN A 331 -37.25 -22.41 27.18
N ILE A 332 -36.47 -22.10 28.21
CA ILE A 332 -36.84 -21.14 29.26
C ILE A 332 -36.95 -19.73 28.69
N ALA A 333 -35.99 -19.30 27.86
CA ALA A 333 -36.03 -18.02 27.17
C ALA A 333 -37.28 -17.90 26.28
N GLY A 334 -37.60 -18.95 25.52
CA GLY A 334 -38.83 -19.01 24.73
C GLY A 334 -40.08 -18.82 25.59
N LYS A 335 -40.18 -19.50 26.73
CA LYS A 335 -41.34 -19.34 27.64
C LYS A 335 -41.38 -18.01 28.37
N LEU A 336 -40.26 -17.46 28.81
CA LEU A 336 -40.24 -16.20 29.58
C LEU A 336 -40.48 -14.98 28.70
N PHE A 337 -39.94 -14.96 27.49
CA PHE A 337 -39.97 -13.78 26.62
C PHE A 337 -41.09 -13.80 25.58
N VAL A 338 -41.65 -14.97 25.21
CA VAL A 338 -42.74 -15.06 24.22
C VAL A 338 -44.14 -15.01 24.86
N SER A 339 -44.27 -15.25 26.18
CA SER A 339 -45.59 -15.34 26.85
C SER A 339 -46.32 -14.00 27.08
N THR A 340 -45.99 -12.92 26.37
CA THR A 340 -46.64 -11.61 26.56
C THR A 340 -47.86 -11.41 25.67
N GLU A 341 -48.14 -12.29 24.72
CA GLU A 341 -49.40 -12.26 23.97
C GLU A 341 -50.28 -13.44 24.37
N ILE A 342 -51.38 -13.12 25.07
CA ILE A 342 -52.54 -14.01 25.26
C ILE A 342 -52.32 -15.11 26.31
N THR A 343 -52.27 -14.74 27.59
CA THR A 343 -53.11 -15.46 28.55
C THR A 343 -54.26 -14.54 28.89
N ALA A 344 -55.28 -14.56 28.02
CA ALA A 344 -56.63 -14.32 28.47
C ALA A 344 -56.79 -15.06 29.79
N SER A 345 -57.09 -14.32 30.86
CA SER A 345 -57.43 -14.90 32.16
C SER A 345 -58.28 -16.15 31.91
N PRO A 346 -57.86 -17.35 32.33
CA PRO A 346 -58.77 -18.48 32.28
C PRO A 346 -60.01 -18.01 33.02
N LEU A 347 -61.18 -18.20 32.43
CA LEU A 347 -62.46 -17.94 33.05
C LEU A 347 -62.43 -18.54 34.47
N GLU A 348 -62.08 -17.74 35.49
CA GLU A 348 -62.38 -18.09 36.86
C GLU A 348 -63.85 -17.77 37.05
N THR A 349 -64.63 -18.76 36.58
CA THR A 349 -66.01 -19.05 36.93
C THR A 349 -66.33 -18.53 38.32
N PHE A 350 -67.10 -17.46 38.33
CA PHE A 350 -67.82 -16.91 39.45
C PHE A 350 -68.70 -17.99 40.12
N PRO A 351 -68.69 -18.15 41.45
CA PRO A 351 -69.85 -18.76 42.12
C PRO A 351 -70.85 -17.70 42.58
N ILE A 352 -70.55 -16.40 42.48
CA ILE A 352 -71.54 -15.34 42.75
C ILE A 352 -71.34 -14.23 41.72
N ASN A 353 -72.08 -14.35 40.63
CA ASN A 353 -72.25 -13.30 39.64
C ASN A 353 -73.11 -12.20 40.29
N THR A 354 -72.49 -11.10 40.72
CA THR A 354 -73.20 -9.97 41.32
C THR A 354 -74.27 -9.40 40.39
N GLN A 355 -74.11 -9.57 39.06
CA GLN A 355 -75.11 -9.17 38.08
C GLN A 355 -76.35 -10.08 38.13
N GLU A 356 -76.16 -11.39 38.33
CA GLU A 356 -77.25 -12.35 38.49
C GLU A 356 -77.97 -12.14 39.83
N LEU A 357 -77.22 -11.85 40.90
CA LEU A 357 -77.79 -11.49 42.20
C LEU A 357 -78.62 -10.19 42.13
N ILE A 358 -78.14 -9.19 41.38
CA ILE A 358 -78.87 -7.94 41.13
C ILE A 358 -80.12 -8.22 40.29
N LEU A 359 -80.03 -9.04 39.24
CA LEU A 359 -81.17 -9.43 38.39
C LEU A 359 -82.22 -10.21 39.18
N GLU A 360 -81.80 -11.09 40.07
CA GLU A 360 -82.68 -11.94 40.86
C GLU A 360 -83.34 -11.17 42.01
N LEU A 361 -82.65 -10.18 42.59
CA LEU A 361 -83.24 -9.19 43.49
C LEU A 361 -84.24 -8.28 42.77
N LEU A 362 -83.92 -7.81 41.56
CA LEU A 362 -84.81 -6.98 40.74
C LEU A 362 -86.10 -7.73 40.40
N LYS A 363 -85.97 -8.99 39.95
CA LYS A 363 -87.09 -9.87 39.61
C LYS A 363 -88.00 -10.15 40.82
N LYS A 364 -87.42 -10.30 42.01
CA LYS A 364 -88.20 -10.54 43.24
C LYS A 364 -88.94 -9.28 43.73
N ILE A 365 -88.36 -8.11 43.52
CA ILE A 365 -89.02 -6.82 43.81
C ILE A 365 -90.21 -6.59 42.87
N GLU A 366 -90.08 -6.88 41.57
CA GLU A 366 -91.17 -6.76 40.59
C GLU A 366 -92.32 -7.74 40.86
N LEU A 367 -92.03 -8.98 41.26
CA LEU A 367 -93.07 -9.96 41.61
C LEU A 367 -93.86 -9.58 42.88
N THR A 368 -93.25 -8.79 43.76
CA THR A 368 -93.89 -8.36 45.01
C THR A 368 -94.81 -7.15 44.77
N SER A 369 -94.46 -6.24 43.85
CA SER A 369 -95.35 -5.14 43.45
C SER A 369 -96.59 -5.63 42.69
N ALA A 370 -96.45 -6.68 41.88
CA ALA A 370 -97.55 -7.30 41.15
C ALA A 370 -98.56 -8.03 42.06
N LYS A 371 -98.16 -8.40 43.28
CA LYS A 371 -99.04 -9.07 44.27
C LYS A 371 -99.77 -8.12 45.21
N ALA A 372 -99.28 -6.88 45.38
CA ALA A 372 -99.91 -5.86 46.22
C ALA A 372 -101.02 -5.06 45.49
N ALA A 373 -101.12 -5.19 44.17
CA ALA A 373 -102.10 -4.50 43.33
C ALA A 373 -103.33 -5.36 42.97
N LYS A 374 -103.63 -6.41 43.77
CA LYS A 374 -104.75 -7.32 43.52
C LYS A 374 -105.66 -7.47 44.72
#